data_AF-A0A0F3N0A5-F1
#
_entry.id   AF-A0A0F3N0A5-F1
#
_cell.length_a   1.000
_cell.length_b   1.000
_cell.length_c   1.000
_cell.angle_alpha   90.00
_cell.angle_beta   90.00
_cell.angle_gamma   90.00
#
_symmetry.space_group_name_H-M   'P 1'
#
loop_
_entity.id
_entity.type
_entity.pdbx_description
1 polymer ?
#
loop_
_entity_poly.entity_id
_entity_poly.type
_entity_poly.pdbx_seq_one_letter_code
_entity_poly.pdbx_strand_id
1 'polypeptide(L)'
;MSFPQETSLPVVNINDSVKLNLEFIDKDGKFINLSNTDSIVTGIPLLVQNGKNVVDNPKQDDLAHARTALGVRNTVAVLYIIHGRKNYK
;
A
#
# COMPACT_ATOMS: atom_id res chain seq x y z
N MET A 1 26.46 -7.51 3.45
CA MET A 1 25.34 -6.92 4.21
C MET A 1 25.60 -7.17 5.68
N SER A 2 26.08 -6.16 6.42
CA SER A 2 26.27 -6.26 7.88
C SER A 2 24.90 -6.09 8.54
N PHE A 3 24.52 -7.01 9.42
CA PHE A 3 23.43 -6.72 10.36
C PHE A 3 23.89 -5.62 11.33
N PRO A 4 23.00 -4.72 11.78
CA PRO A 4 23.34 -3.78 12.84
C PRO A 4 23.70 -4.56 14.10
N GLN A 5 24.73 -4.07 14.80
CA GLN A 5 25.22 -4.61 16.07
C GLN A 5 24.07 -4.67 17.07
N GLU A 6 23.92 -5.82 17.76
CA GLU A 6 22.80 -6.11 18.67
C GLU A 6 22.50 -4.93 19.60
N THR A 7 21.50 -4.13 19.25
CA THR A 7 20.82 -3.29 20.21
C THR A 7 20.07 -4.25 21.13
N SER A 8 20.43 -4.29 22.41
CA SER A 8 19.73 -5.10 23.41
C SER A 8 18.23 -4.87 23.26
N LEU A 9 17.49 -5.91 22.86
CA LEU A 9 16.05 -5.83 22.78
C LEU A 9 15.52 -5.48 24.18
N PRO A 10 14.54 -4.57 24.31
CA PRO A 10 13.98 -4.23 25.61
C PRO A 10 13.44 -5.50 26.28
N VAL A 11 13.89 -5.75 27.52
CA VAL A 11 13.42 -6.87 28.32
C VAL A 11 12.05 -6.48 28.88
N VAL A 12 11.01 -7.22 28.49
CA VAL A 12 9.64 -7.07 29.01
C VAL A 12 9.40 -8.21 29.99
N ASN A 13 9.11 -7.88 31.25
CA ASN A 13 8.82 -8.85 32.30
C ASN A 13 7.32 -9.13 32.39
N ILE A 14 6.99 -10.23 33.07
CA ILE A 14 5.61 -10.55 33.43
C ILE A 14 5.08 -9.42 34.33
N ASN A 15 3.90 -8.90 33.99
CA ASN A 15 3.21 -7.76 34.63
C ASN A 15 3.73 -6.36 34.25
N ASP A 16 4.65 -6.24 33.30
CA ASP A 16 5.01 -4.93 32.78
C ASP A 16 3.85 -4.33 31.96
N SER A 17 3.57 -3.05 32.17
CA SER A 17 2.66 -2.31 31.31
C SER A 17 3.43 -1.78 30.11
N VAL A 18 3.07 -2.25 28.92
CA VAL A 18 3.71 -1.84 27.66
C VAL A 18 2.77 -0.93 26.89
N LYS A 19 3.28 0.20 26.41
CA LYS A 19 2.58 1.06 25.46
C LYS A 19 3.07 0.73 24.04
N LEU A 20 2.15 0.32 23.18
CA LEU A 20 2.41 0.16 21.75
C LEU A 20 2.04 1.46 21.04
N ASN A 21 3.02 2.09 20.39
CA ASN A 21 2.79 3.17 19.45
C ASN A 21 2.99 2.60 18.04
N LEU A 22 1.98 2.76 17.18
CA LEU A 22 2.04 2.33 15.79
C LEU A 22 2.27 3.55 14.90
N GLU A 23 3.30 3.48 14.08
CA GLU A 23 3.67 4.54 13.14
C GLU A 23 3.68 3.98 11.73
N PHE A 24 3.15 4.76 10.79
CA PHE A 24 3.15 4.40 9.37
C PHE A 24 4.21 5.24 8.65
N ILE A 25 5.08 4.57 7.91
CA ILE A 25 6.16 5.19 7.15
C ILE A 25 6.01 4.85 5.67
N ASP A 26 6.34 5.79 4.80
CA ASP A 26 6.39 5.54 3.36
C ASP A 26 7.70 4.87 2.94
N LYS A 27 7.81 4.57 1.65
CA LYS A 27 8.99 3.92 1.06
C LYS A 27 10.29 4.73 1.23
N ASP A 28 10.20 6.02 1.51
CA ASP A 28 11.33 6.93 1.69
C ASP A 28 11.60 7.17 3.19
N GLY A 29 10.90 6.46 4.09
CA GLY A 29 11.05 6.56 5.54
C GLY A 29 10.33 7.76 6.16
N LYS A 30 9.50 8.47 5.41
CA LYS A 30 8.75 9.63 5.91
C LYS A 30 7.47 9.17 6.59
N PHE A 31 7.15 9.79 7.73
CA PHE A 31 5.89 9.54 8.44
C PHE A 31 4.66 9.88 7.60
N ILE A 32 3.71 8.95 7.57
CA ILE A 32 2.40 9.09 6.94
C ILE A 32 1.41 9.55 8.02
N ASN A 33 0.87 10.75 7.86
CA ASN A 33 -0.17 11.26 8.75
C ASN A 33 -1.54 10.69 8.34
N LEU A 34 -2.18 9.96 9.25
CA LEU A 34 -3.47 9.30 9.06
C LEU A 34 -4.54 9.83 10.03
N SER A 35 -4.29 10.99 10.66
CA SER A 35 -5.15 11.56 11.72
C SER A 35 -6.62 11.81 11.32
N ASN A 36 -6.91 11.94 10.03
CA ASN A 36 -8.27 12.12 9.49
C ASN A 36 -8.75 10.92 8.67
N THR A 37 -8.17 9.73 8.89
CA THR A 37 -8.42 8.53 8.11
C THR A 37 -9.03 7.43 8.98
N ASP A 38 -10.27 7.04 8.70
CA ASP A 38 -10.96 5.96 9.43
C ASP A 38 -10.56 4.55 8.93
N SER A 39 -10.09 4.43 7.69
CA SER A 39 -9.76 3.14 7.08
C SER A 39 -8.64 3.26 6.04
N ILE A 40 -7.83 2.21 5.94
CA ILE A 40 -6.68 2.13 5.04
C ILE A 40 -6.76 0.82 4.27
N VAL A 41 -6.55 0.90 2.96
CA VAL A 41 -6.37 -0.26 2.09
C VAL A 41 -4.89 -0.37 1.76
N THR A 42 -4.30 -1.54 2.01
CA THR A 42 -2.87 -1.83 1.78
C THR A 42 -2.70 -3.14 1.00
N GLY A 43 -1.49 -3.43 0.53
CA GLY A 43 -1.16 -4.65 -0.23
C GLY A 43 -1.59 -4.65 -1.70
N ILE A 44 -2.13 -3.53 -2.20
CA ILE A 44 -2.52 -3.34 -3.61
C ILE A 44 -1.50 -2.41 -4.29
N PRO A 45 -0.99 -2.73 -5.49
CA PRO A 45 -0.07 -1.87 -6.22
C PRO A 45 -0.64 -0.47 -6.51
N LEU A 46 0.17 0.57 -6.29
CA LEU A 46 -0.18 1.94 -6.63
C LEU A 46 -0.02 2.19 -8.14
N LEU A 47 -1.11 2.53 -8.82
CA LEU A 47 -1.11 2.71 -10.28
C LEU A 47 -0.86 4.17 -10.69
N VAL A 48 -1.53 5.12 -10.02
CA VAL A 48 -1.48 6.55 -10.34
C VAL A 48 -1.34 7.35 -9.04
N GLN A 49 -0.45 8.33 -9.04
CA GLN A 49 -0.23 9.24 -7.93
C GLN A 49 -0.10 10.67 -8.45
N ASN A 50 -0.89 11.59 -7.88
CA ASN A 50 -0.92 12.99 -8.29
C ASN A 50 -1.09 13.19 -9.81
N GLY A 51 -1.98 12.39 -10.42
CA GLY A 51 -2.25 12.43 -11.87
C GLY A 51 -1.15 11.84 -12.76
N LYS A 52 -0.08 11.28 -12.18
CA LYS A 52 1.01 10.61 -12.92
C LYS A 52 0.95 9.11 -12.71
N ASN A 53 1.21 8.34 -13.76
CA ASN A 53 1.38 6.89 -13.64
C ASN A 53 2.62 6.60 -12.77
N VAL A 54 2.48 5.68 -11.82
CA VAL A 54 3.57 5.21 -10.95
C VAL A 54 4.12 3.88 -11.47
N VAL A 55 3.26 3.07 -12.07
CA VAL A 55 3.64 1.84 -12.76
C VAL A 55 3.48 2.08 -14.26
N ASP A 56 4.61 2.17 -14.97
CA ASP A 56 4.62 1.95 -16.41
C ASP A 56 4.52 0.44 -16.61
N ASN A 57 3.51 -0.02 -17.35
CA ASN A 57 3.30 -1.44 -17.58
C ASN A 57 3.71 -1.82 -19.03
N PRO A 58 5.01 -1.96 -19.35
CA PRO A 58 5.44 -2.32 -20.69
C PRO A 58 5.58 -3.84 -20.86
N LYS A 59 4.61 -4.64 -20.41
CA LYS A 59 4.53 -6.07 -20.77
C LYS A 59 3.24 -6.32 -21.53
N GLN A 60 3.33 -6.10 -22.83
CA GLN A 60 2.25 -6.21 -23.81
C GLN A 60 1.71 -7.64 -23.97
N ASP A 61 2.44 -8.65 -23.49
CA ASP A 61 2.10 -10.08 -23.57
C ASP A 61 1.37 -10.63 -22.33
N ASP A 62 1.05 -9.81 -21.33
CA ASP A 62 0.29 -10.30 -20.17
C ASP A 62 -1.19 -10.48 -20.55
N LEU A 63 -1.74 -11.67 -20.26
CA LEU A 63 -3.12 -11.99 -20.57
C LEU A 63 -4.06 -10.98 -19.88
N ALA A 64 -5.09 -10.53 -20.60
CA ALA A 64 -6.08 -9.61 -20.04
C ALA A 64 -6.93 -10.32 -18.97
N HIS A 65 -6.66 -10.02 -17.70
CA HIS A 65 -7.41 -10.55 -16.56
C HIS A 65 -8.42 -9.52 -16.05
N ALA A 66 -9.45 -9.98 -15.34
CA ALA A 66 -10.32 -9.09 -14.57
C ALA A 66 -9.51 -8.39 -13.46
N ARG A 67 -9.74 -7.09 -13.27
CA ARG A 67 -9.03 -6.25 -12.30
C ARG A 67 -10.00 -5.27 -11.64
N THR A 68 -9.74 -4.95 -10.38
CA THR A 68 -10.47 -3.93 -9.63
C THR A 68 -9.48 -2.86 -9.20
N ALA A 69 -9.86 -1.59 -9.30
CA ALA A 69 -9.06 -0.45 -8.88
C ALA A 69 -9.90 0.54 -8.07
N LEU A 70 -9.28 1.12 -7.04
CA LEU A 70 -9.83 2.23 -6.26
C LEU A 70 -9.05 3.50 -6.60
N GLY A 71 -9.76 4.58 -6.87
CA GLY A 71 -9.15 5.88 -7.17
C GLY A 71 -9.94 7.02 -6.56
N VAL A 72 -9.40 8.23 -6.65
CA VAL A 72 -10.07 9.45 -6.19
C VAL A 72 -10.14 10.44 -7.34
N ARG A 73 -11.32 11.01 -7.59
CA ARG A 73 -11.54 12.10 -8.56
C ARG A 73 -12.26 13.24 -7.87
N ASN A 74 -11.70 14.45 -7.94
CA ASN A 74 -12.32 15.66 -7.37
C ASN A 74 -12.83 15.45 -5.93
N THR A 75 -11.99 14.90 -5.05
CA THR A 75 -12.28 14.57 -3.63
C THR A 75 -13.23 13.39 -3.35
N VAL A 76 -13.79 12.75 -4.38
CA VAL A 76 -14.69 11.59 -4.22
C VAL A 76 -13.96 10.30 -4.57
N ALA A 77 -14.08 9.29 -3.72
CA ALA A 77 -13.59 7.94 -4.00
C ALA A 77 -14.44 7.27 -5.09
N VAL A 78 -13.78 6.65 -6.06
CA VAL A 78 -14.41 5.97 -7.21
C VAL A 78 -13.85 4.54 -7.30
N LEU A 79 -14.75 3.57 -7.36
CA LEU A 79 -14.44 2.17 -7.62
C LEU A 79 -14.59 1.88 -9.11
N TYR A 80 -13.54 1.34 -9.73
CA TYR A 80 -13.56 0.87 -11.11
C TYR A 80 -13.38 -0.64 -11.15
N ILE A 81 -14.29 -1.33 -11.84
CA ILE A 81 -14.23 -2.77 -12.06
C ILE A 81 -14.06 -3.00 -13.56
N ILE A 82 -12.95 -3.65 -13.94
CA ILE A 82 -12.64 -3.97 -15.33
C ILE A 82 -12.82 -5.48 -15.52
N HIS A 83 -13.76 -5.86 -16.38
CA HIS A 83 -13.97 -7.24 -16.78
C HIS A 83 -12.96 -7.61 -17.89
N GLY A 84 -12.33 -8.78 -17.77
CA GLY A 84 -11.40 -9.29 -18.79
C GLY A 84 -12.09 -9.51 -20.13
N ARG A 85 -11.39 -9.24 -21.23
CA ARG A 85 -11.90 -9.57 -22.57
C ARG A 85 -12.05 -11.08 -22.71
N LYS A 86 -13.28 -11.56 -22.91
CA LYS A 86 -13.53 -12.90 -23.44
C LYS A 86 -13.06 -12.91 -24.89
N ASN A 87 -11.90 -13.49 -25.17
CA ASN A 87 -11.54 -13.83 -26.55
C ASN A 87 -12.41 -15.01 -26.96
N TYR A 88 -13.47 -14.76 -27.72
CA TYR A 88 -14.16 -15.83 -28.44
C TYR A 88 -13.22 -16.28 -29.56
N LYS A 89 -12.67 -17.49 -29.43
CA LYS A 89 -12.05 -18.20 -30.56
C LYS A 89 -13.15 -18.84 -31.40
#